data_AF-H2YTV7-F1
#
_entry.id   AF-H2YTV7-F1
#
_cell.length_a   1.000
_cell.length_b   1.000
_cell.length_c   1.000
_cell.angle_alpha   90.00
_cell.angle_beta   90.00
_cell.angle_gamma   90.00
#
_symmetry.space_group_name_H-M   'P 1'
#
loop_
_entity.id
_entity.type
_entity.pdbx_description
1 polymer ?
#
loop_
_entity_poly.entity_id
_entity_poly.type
_entity_poly.pdbx_seq_one_letter_code
_entity_poly.pdbx_strand_id
1 'polypeptide(L)'
;MEVEFSIKQCVSDPTSVTSQCKETFNIFYYEVDSDVATTTFPPWREQPYVKIDTVAANSINQVNSKSFSFGPIHRKGIYLAVQDQGACMSLISIRLYYFYCHKIAKNLALFPMTISGETPASLVEVKGSCVTNARQPHVLENPMYRCNSNGLWQISTGGCVCLAGYQANMEQTRCQPCPDGTYKSTESISQCLPCPAHSGYNATLGLSPPSSTGGCVCHPGYARAPTEGLEIPCTS
;
A
#
# COMPACT_ATOMS: atom_id res chain seq x y z
N MET A 1 -17.22 7.62 -1.83
CA MET A 1 -18.45 7.60 -1.03
C MET A 1 -19.59 7.12 -1.92
N GLU A 2 -20.42 6.23 -1.41
CA GLU A 2 -21.66 5.78 -2.05
C GLU A 2 -22.83 6.14 -1.15
N VAL A 3 -23.90 6.68 -1.75
CA VAL A 3 -25.09 7.13 -1.05
C VAL A 3 -26.30 6.48 -1.70
N GLU A 4 -27.05 5.70 -0.91
CA GLU A 4 -28.33 5.13 -1.30
C GLU A 4 -29.47 5.87 -0.60
N PHE A 5 -30.45 6.32 -1.37
CA PHE A 5 -31.50 7.20 -0.90
C PHE A 5 -32.76 7.10 -1.77
N SER A 6 -33.89 7.62 -1.29
CA SER A 6 -35.08 7.86 -2.09
C SER A 6 -35.60 9.27 -1.86
N ILE A 7 -36.19 9.88 -2.89
CA ILE A 7 -36.81 11.21 -2.83
C ILE A 7 -38.22 11.09 -3.40
N LYS A 8 -39.20 11.63 -2.69
CA LYS A 8 -40.57 11.71 -3.21
C LYS A 8 -40.76 12.96 -4.06
N GLN A 9 -41.64 12.83 -5.04
CA GLN A 9 -41.95 13.93 -5.95
C GLN A 9 -42.58 15.09 -5.20
N CYS A 10 -42.16 16.31 -5.54
CA CYS A 10 -42.89 17.49 -5.14
C CYS A 10 -44.27 17.49 -5.81
N VAL A 11 -45.33 17.71 -5.03
CA VAL A 11 -46.68 17.86 -5.56
C VAL A 11 -46.78 19.24 -6.22
N SER A 12 -46.94 19.26 -7.54
CA SER A 12 -47.24 20.48 -8.29
C SER A 12 -48.75 20.78 -8.20
N ASP A 13 -49.19 21.43 -7.13
CA ASP A 13 -50.55 21.97 -7.06
C ASP A 13 -50.55 23.40 -7.65
N PRO A 14 -51.32 23.67 -8.72
CA PRO A 14 -51.37 24.99 -9.37
C PRO A 14 -51.93 26.10 -8.47
N THR A 15 -52.55 25.76 -7.34
CA THR A 15 -53.10 26.73 -6.36
C THR A 15 -52.22 26.94 -5.14
N SER A 16 -51.17 26.14 -4.99
CA SER A 16 -50.26 26.19 -3.85
C SER A 16 -48.98 26.92 -4.21
N VAL A 17 -48.58 27.87 -3.37
CA VAL A 17 -47.24 28.48 -3.42
C VAL A 17 -46.22 27.44 -2.91
N THR A 18 -46.02 26.33 -3.63
CA THR A 18 -44.95 25.36 -3.33
C THR A 18 -43.59 25.90 -3.79
N SER A 19 -43.18 27.04 -3.23
CA SER A 19 -41.82 27.56 -3.38
C SER A 19 -40.80 26.87 -2.46
N GLN A 20 -41.25 25.95 -1.59
CA GLN A 20 -40.44 25.35 -0.52
C GLN A 20 -40.11 23.86 -0.70
N CYS A 21 -40.76 23.13 -1.61
CA CYS A 21 -40.43 21.72 -1.82
C CYS A 21 -39.15 21.59 -2.66
N LYS A 22 -38.24 20.71 -2.23
CA LYS A 22 -37.00 20.39 -2.95
C LYS A 22 -36.94 18.90 -3.28
N GLU A 23 -36.26 18.58 -4.38
CA GLU A 23 -36.00 17.18 -4.78
C GLU A 23 -34.49 16.89 -4.73
N THR A 24 -33.78 17.67 -3.91
CA THR A 24 -32.35 17.58 -3.70
C THR A 24 -31.99 17.79 -2.23
N PHE A 25 -30.85 17.23 -1.83
CA PHE A 25 -30.23 17.49 -0.54
C PHE A 25 -28.73 17.72 -0.75
N ASN A 26 -28.06 18.34 0.21
CA ASN A 26 -26.62 18.58 0.12
C ASN A 26 -25.88 17.64 1.09
N ILE A 27 -24.67 17.23 0.70
CA ILE A 27 -23.76 16.52 1.61
C ILE A 27 -22.53 17.41 1.83
N PHE A 28 -22.07 17.47 3.07
CA PHE A 28 -20.88 18.20 3.48
C PHE A 28 -19.97 17.33 4.34
N TYR A 29 -18.70 17.72 4.47
CA TYR A 29 -17.77 17.16 5.44
C TYR A 29 -17.05 18.23 6.24
N TYR A 30 -16.55 17.87 7.42
CA TYR A 30 -15.71 18.70 8.26
C TYR A 30 -14.56 17.87 8.85
N GLU A 31 -13.32 18.32 8.65
CA GLU A 31 -12.13 17.63 9.11
C GLU A 31 -11.79 17.91 10.58
N VAL A 32 -11.48 16.85 11.33
CA VAL A 32 -11.12 16.92 12.75
C VAL A 32 -9.96 16.00 13.10
N ASP A 33 -9.18 16.37 14.11
CA ASP A 33 -8.05 15.55 14.58
C ASP A 33 -8.46 14.51 15.64
N SER A 34 -9.64 14.65 16.23
CA SER A 34 -10.21 13.73 17.22
C SER A 34 -11.72 13.89 17.28
N ASP A 35 -12.40 12.91 17.88
CA ASP A 35 -13.84 13.03 18.14
C ASP A 35 -14.10 14.03 19.27
N VAL A 36 -14.68 15.18 18.90
CA VAL A 36 -14.99 16.33 19.76
C VAL A 36 -16.48 16.68 19.68
N ALA A 37 -17.31 15.79 19.12
CA ALA A 37 -18.71 16.05 18.88
C ALA A 37 -19.48 16.21 20.20
N THR A 38 -20.25 17.28 20.28
CA THR A 38 -21.21 17.58 21.33
C THR A 38 -22.51 18.06 20.69
N THR A 39 -23.53 18.35 21.48
CA THR A 39 -24.79 18.89 20.96
C THR A 39 -24.64 20.25 20.26
N THR A 40 -23.53 20.97 20.47
CA THR A 40 -23.31 22.32 19.91
C THR A 40 -21.98 22.49 19.16
N PHE A 41 -21.09 21.50 19.22
CA PHE A 41 -19.76 21.53 18.61
C PHE A 41 -19.46 20.23 17.83
N PRO A 42 -18.79 20.27 16.66
CA PRO A 42 -18.55 21.45 15.82
C PRO A 42 -19.86 22.20 15.56
N PRO A 43 -19.82 23.50 15.24
CA PRO A 43 -21.04 24.26 15.02
C PRO A 43 -21.82 23.61 13.87
N TRP A 44 -22.95 22.95 14.20
CA TRP A 44 -23.79 22.17 13.30
C TRP A 44 -24.57 23.06 12.33
N ARG A 45 -23.82 23.81 11.51
CA ARG A 45 -24.28 24.79 10.53
C ARG A 45 -23.37 24.72 9.30
N GLU A 46 -23.80 25.29 8.18
CA GLU A 46 -23.07 25.18 6.90
C GLU A 46 -21.59 25.55 7.00
N GLN A 47 -21.24 26.65 7.68
CA GLN A 47 -19.85 27.01 7.95
C GLN A 47 -19.44 26.52 9.35
N PRO A 48 -18.39 25.69 9.49
CA PRO A 48 -17.21 25.54 8.62
C PRO A 48 -17.18 24.28 7.72
N TYR A 49 -18.32 23.66 7.45
CA TYR A 49 -18.35 22.43 6.65
C TYR A 49 -18.10 22.73 5.16
N VAL A 50 -17.39 21.83 4.48
CA VAL A 50 -17.11 21.91 3.05
C VAL A 50 -18.14 21.08 2.29
N LYS A 51 -18.82 21.69 1.32
CA LYS A 51 -19.82 21.02 0.50
C LYS A 51 -19.16 19.98 -0.41
N ILE A 52 -19.63 18.74 -0.37
CA ILE A 52 -19.23 17.65 -1.27
C ILE A 52 -20.01 17.79 -2.57
N ASP A 53 -21.35 17.69 -2.49
CA ASP A 53 -22.21 17.76 -3.66
C ASP A 53 -23.66 18.10 -3.28
N THR A 54 -24.47 18.44 -4.30
CA THR A 54 -25.93 18.49 -4.27
C THR A 54 -26.47 17.21 -4.89
N VAL A 55 -27.11 16.37 -4.08
CA VAL A 55 -27.61 15.07 -4.47
C VAL A 55 -29.06 15.21 -4.95
N ALA A 56 -29.28 14.88 -6.22
CA ALA A 56 -30.60 14.76 -6.84
C ALA A 56 -30.92 13.29 -7.16
N ALA A 57 -32.20 12.90 -7.14
CA ALA A 57 -32.63 11.60 -7.65
C ALA A 57 -32.68 11.59 -9.18
N ASN A 58 -32.30 10.47 -9.80
CA ASN A 58 -32.56 10.22 -11.23
C ASN A 58 -33.95 9.59 -11.43
N SER A 59 -34.44 8.84 -10.43
CA SER A 59 -35.76 8.21 -10.44
C SER A 59 -36.50 8.53 -9.15
N ILE A 60 -37.56 9.31 -9.27
CA ILE A 60 -38.39 9.76 -8.14
C ILE A 60 -39.24 8.60 -7.61
N ASN A 61 -39.51 8.59 -6.29
CA ASN A 61 -40.22 7.52 -5.57
C ASN A 61 -39.55 6.13 -5.66
N GLN A 62 -38.28 6.07 -6.06
CA GLN A 62 -37.48 4.85 -6.12
C GLN A 62 -36.17 5.02 -5.35
N VAL A 63 -35.49 3.89 -5.10
CA VAL A 63 -34.14 3.88 -4.54
C VAL A 63 -33.15 4.32 -5.61
N ASN A 64 -32.31 5.29 -5.28
CA ASN A 64 -31.24 5.82 -6.10
C ASN A 64 -29.91 5.53 -5.41
N SER A 65 -28.86 5.29 -6.20
CA SER A 65 -27.49 5.16 -5.72
C SER A 65 -26.62 6.18 -6.45
N LYS A 66 -25.84 6.97 -5.71
CA LYS A 66 -24.88 7.93 -6.26
C LYS A 66 -23.51 7.80 -5.59
N SER A 67 -22.47 7.89 -6.41
CA SER A 67 -21.08 7.82 -5.96
C SER A 67 -20.38 9.16 -6.13
N PHE A 68 -19.66 9.58 -5.10
CA PHE A 68 -18.92 10.84 -5.05
C PHE A 68 -17.51 10.59 -4.50
N SER A 69 -16.53 11.32 -5.02
CA SER A 69 -15.20 11.46 -4.44
C SER A 69 -15.06 12.84 -3.81
N PHE A 70 -14.32 12.93 -2.70
CA PHE A 70 -14.02 14.18 -2.02
C PHE A 70 -12.70 14.06 -1.26
N GLY A 71 -12.14 15.21 -0.87
CA GLY A 71 -10.80 15.33 -0.30
C GLY A 71 -9.91 16.23 -1.17
N PRO A 72 -8.58 16.20 -0.96
CA PRO A 72 -7.86 15.36 0.00
C PRO A 72 -8.21 15.64 1.46
N ILE A 73 -8.15 14.60 2.31
CA ILE A 73 -8.33 14.72 3.76
C ILE A 73 -6.95 14.86 4.41
N HIS A 74 -6.77 15.89 5.22
CA HIS A 74 -5.50 16.27 5.83
C HIS A 74 -5.44 16.03 7.34
N ARG A 75 -6.59 15.97 8.01
CA ARG A 75 -6.71 15.66 9.44
C ARG A 75 -7.02 14.18 9.68
N LYS A 76 -7.05 13.79 10.95
CA LYS A 76 -7.17 12.38 11.36
C LYS A 76 -8.57 11.77 11.16
N GLY A 77 -9.60 12.58 10.97
CA GLY A 77 -10.97 12.12 10.81
C GLY A 77 -11.88 13.19 10.19
N ILE A 78 -13.11 12.79 9.92
CA ILE A 78 -14.14 13.66 9.35
C ILE A 78 -15.48 13.46 10.06
N TYR A 79 -16.28 14.52 10.13
CA TYR A 79 -17.73 14.42 10.29
C TYR A 79 -18.40 14.61 8.94
N LEU A 80 -19.39 13.78 8.65
CA LEU A 80 -20.26 13.94 7.48
C LEU A 80 -21.56 14.61 7.93
N ALA A 81 -22.06 15.56 7.14
CA ALA A 81 -23.33 16.22 7.39
C ALA A 81 -24.22 16.15 6.15
N VAL A 82 -25.51 15.88 6.37
CA VAL A 82 -26.54 15.90 5.33
C VAL A 82 -27.45 17.09 5.63
N GLN A 83 -27.60 17.97 4.65
CA GLN A 83 -28.48 19.13 4.76
C GLN A 83 -29.68 18.92 3.86
N ASP A 84 -30.84 18.84 4.49
CA ASP A 84 -32.14 18.92 3.84
C ASP A 84 -32.65 20.38 3.88
N GLN A 85 -33.18 20.85 2.75
CA GLN A 85 -33.75 22.20 2.58
C GLN A 85 -35.25 22.15 2.22
N GLY A 86 -35.93 21.03 2.46
CA GLY A 86 -37.36 20.86 2.20
C GLY A 86 -37.68 19.69 1.27
N ALA A 87 -36.83 18.66 1.24
CA ALA A 87 -37.03 17.45 0.48
C ALA A 87 -37.70 16.35 1.32
N CYS A 88 -38.68 15.67 0.73
CA CYS A 88 -39.22 14.45 1.32
C CYS A 88 -38.31 13.27 0.93
N MET A 89 -37.21 13.11 1.67
CA MET A 89 -36.18 12.10 1.40
C MET A 89 -36.10 11.02 2.48
N SER A 90 -35.62 9.84 2.08
CA SER A 90 -35.15 8.79 2.99
C SER A 90 -33.71 8.45 2.64
N LEU A 91 -32.83 8.51 3.64
CA LEU A 91 -31.44 8.09 3.51
C LEU A 91 -31.33 6.62 3.93
N ILE A 92 -30.95 5.74 3.01
CA ILE A 92 -30.94 4.29 3.24
C ILE A 92 -29.55 3.84 3.69
N SER A 93 -28.50 4.31 3.00
CA SER A 93 -27.12 3.94 3.31
C SER A 93 -26.16 5.04 2.90
N ILE A 94 -25.15 5.28 3.73
CA ILE A 94 -23.95 6.02 3.34
C ILE A 94 -22.76 5.11 3.59
N ARG A 95 -22.03 4.80 2.53
CA ARG A 95 -20.80 4.01 2.58
C ARG A 95 -19.60 4.89 2.25
N LEU A 96 -18.77 5.13 3.25
CA LEU A 96 -17.47 5.78 3.10
C LEU A 96 -16.39 4.73 2.90
N TYR A 97 -15.52 4.95 1.91
CA TYR A 97 -14.37 4.12 1.61
C TYR A 97 -13.31 4.94 0.88
N TYR A 98 -12.08 4.45 0.90
CA TYR A 98 -10.95 4.96 0.14
C TYR A 98 -10.15 3.78 -0.40
N PHE A 99 -9.40 4.00 -1.48
CA PHE A 99 -8.52 2.99 -2.03
C PHE A 99 -7.09 3.20 -1.53
N TYR A 100 -6.37 2.10 -1.38
CA TYR A 100 -4.96 2.11 -1.01
C TYR A 100 -4.29 0.86 -1.54
N CYS A 101 -3.02 1.00 -1.88
CA CYS A 101 -2.18 -0.15 -2.19
C CYS A 101 -1.61 -0.71 -0.89
N HIS A 102 -1.81 -2.01 -0.68
CA HIS A 102 -1.35 -2.71 0.52
C HIS A 102 0.18 -2.77 0.56
N LYS A 103 0.75 -2.95 1.76
CA LYS A 103 2.19 -3.20 1.91
C LYS A 103 2.56 -4.51 1.23
N ILE A 104 3.53 -4.48 0.31
CA ILE A 104 4.00 -5.67 -0.42
C ILE A 104 5.53 -5.71 -0.50
N ALA A 105 6.08 -6.87 -0.87
CA ALA A 105 7.45 -6.99 -1.32
C ALA A 105 7.47 -7.41 -2.80
N LYS A 106 8.34 -6.80 -3.60
CA LYS A 106 8.53 -7.11 -5.01
C LYS A 106 9.99 -6.81 -5.39
N ASN A 107 10.63 -7.68 -6.16
CA ASN A 107 12.04 -7.55 -6.57
C ASN A 107 12.98 -7.29 -5.38
N LEU A 108 12.75 -7.99 -4.26
CA LEU A 108 13.48 -7.85 -3.00
C LEU A 108 13.44 -6.44 -2.38
N ALA A 109 12.47 -5.62 -2.77
CA ALA A 109 12.17 -4.35 -2.15
C ALA A 109 10.79 -4.38 -1.49
N LEU A 110 10.68 -3.76 -0.33
CA LEU A 110 9.47 -3.55 0.44
C LEU A 110 8.85 -2.20 0.05
N PHE A 111 7.57 -2.23 -0.31
CA PHE A 111 6.77 -1.05 -0.61
C PHE A 111 5.73 -0.88 0.50
N PRO A 112 5.69 0.28 1.19
CA PRO A 112 4.76 0.51 2.28
C PRO A 112 3.33 0.63 1.77
N MET A 113 2.37 0.55 2.70
CA MET A 113 0.99 0.90 2.38
C MET A 113 0.92 2.35 1.90
N THR A 114 0.24 2.58 0.78
CA THR A 114 0.20 3.88 0.10
C THR A 114 -1.24 4.20 -0.29
N ILE A 115 -1.74 5.37 0.08
CA ILE A 115 -3.07 5.83 -0.31
C ILE A 115 -3.08 6.08 -1.83
N SER A 116 -4.14 5.63 -2.50
CA SER A 116 -4.29 5.85 -3.93
C SER A 116 -4.44 7.34 -4.24
N GLY A 117 -4.02 7.78 -5.42
CA GLY A 117 -4.17 9.18 -5.80
C GLY A 117 -5.61 9.62 -6.03
N GLU A 118 -5.81 10.93 -6.01
CA GLU A 118 -7.14 11.60 -5.97
C GLU A 118 -7.93 11.48 -7.28
N THR A 119 -7.25 11.41 -8.42
CA THR A 119 -7.88 11.38 -9.74
C THR A 119 -7.91 9.96 -10.31
N PRO A 120 -8.90 9.62 -11.17
CA PRO A 120 -8.97 8.29 -11.80
C PRO A 120 -7.74 7.90 -12.64
N ALA A 121 -6.97 8.88 -13.12
CA ALA A 121 -5.73 8.66 -13.88
C ALA A 121 -4.47 8.71 -13.00
N SER A 122 -4.62 8.85 -11.68
CA SER A 122 -3.48 9.04 -10.79
C SER A 122 -2.65 7.76 -10.65
N LEU A 123 -1.33 7.94 -10.66
CA LEU A 123 -0.32 6.90 -10.45
C LEU A 123 0.71 7.45 -9.46
N VAL A 124 0.55 7.11 -8.19
CA VAL A 124 1.43 7.56 -7.11
C VAL A 124 2.72 6.75 -7.15
N GLU A 125 3.85 7.40 -7.41
CA GLU A 125 5.15 6.75 -7.41
C GLU A 125 5.68 6.53 -5.99
N VAL A 126 6.12 5.30 -5.70
CA VAL A 126 6.58 4.90 -4.38
C VAL A 126 7.96 4.29 -4.48
N LYS A 127 8.92 4.90 -3.77
CA LYS A 127 10.25 4.34 -3.59
C LYS A 127 10.21 3.24 -2.52
N GLY A 128 10.68 2.05 -2.89
CA GLY A 128 10.81 0.93 -1.98
C GLY A 128 12.11 0.98 -1.17
N SER A 129 12.16 0.18 -0.11
CA SER A 129 13.38 -0.09 0.67
C SER A 129 13.74 -1.56 0.54
N CYS A 130 15.02 -1.91 0.38
CA CYS A 130 15.42 -3.31 0.31
C CYS A 130 14.95 -4.10 1.55
N VAL A 131 14.53 -5.35 1.32
CA VAL A 131 14.20 -6.26 2.42
C VAL A 131 15.43 -6.58 3.27
N THR A 132 15.23 -7.15 4.45
CA THR A 132 16.33 -7.58 5.31
C THR A 132 17.28 -8.51 4.57
N ASN A 133 18.59 -8.34 4.78
CA ASN A 133 19.66 -9.07 4.09
C ASN A 133 19.70 -8.88 2.57
N ALA A 134 19.14 -7.77 2.08
CA ALA A 134 19.28 -7.31 0.70
C ALA A 134 19.87 -5.91 0.67
N ARG A 135 20.49 -5.56 -0.46
CA ARG A 135 20.90 -4.18 -0.74
C ARG A 135 20.60 -3.80 -2.17
N GLN A 136 20.52 -2.50 -2.43
CA GLN A 136 20.39 -1.97 -3.78
C GLN A 136 21.80 -1.92 -4.38
N PRO A 137 22.08 -2.69 -5.44
CA PRO A 137 23.38 -2.61 -6.11
C PRO A 137 23.45 -1.35 -6.98
N HIS A 138 24.64 -0.76 -7.14
CA HIS A 138 24.82 0.47 -7.93
C HIS A 138 24.41 0.34 -9.40
N VAL A 139 24.38 -0.89 -9.94
CA VAL A 139 24.04 -1.18 -11.34
C VAL A 139 22.52 -1.21 -11.56
N LEU A 140 21.72 -1.40 -10.50
CA LEU A 140 20.26 -1.41 -10.61
C LEU A 140 19.66 -0.05 -10.25
N GLU A 141 18.62 0.33 -11.00
CA GLU A 141 17.78 1.48 -10.65
C GLU A 141 17.16 1.35 -9.26
N ASN A 142 16.76 2.49 -8.69
CA ASN A 142 16.01 2.52 -7.44
C ASN A 142 14.75 1.64 -7.56
N PRO A 143 14.41 0.85 -6.53
CA PRO A 143 13.17 0.10 -6.53
C PRO A 143 11.99 1.07 -6.47
N MET A 144 11.22 1.13 -7.55
CA MET A 144 10.03 1.98 -7.66
C MET A 144 8.81 1.11 -8.00
N TYR A 145 7.65 1.51 -7.50
CA TYR A 145 6.37 0.91 -7.87
C TYR A 145 5.30 2.00 -7.90
N ARG A 146 4.25 1.86 -8.71
CA ARG A 146 3.20 2.88 -8.82
C ARG A 146 1.88 2.36 -8.29
N CYS A 147 1.24 3.12 -7.41
CA CYS A 147 -0.09 2.83 -6.89
C CYS A 147 -1.15 3.58 -7.70
N ASN A 148 -2.10 2.87 -8.31
CA ASN A 148 -3.15 3.52 -9.09
C ASN A 148 -4.36 3.96 -8.23
N SER A 149 -5.30 4.69 -8.82
CA SER A 149 -6.52 5.21 -8.16
C SER A 149 -7.44 4.13 -7.57
N ASN A 150 -7.30 2.87 -7.99
CA ASN A 150 -8.12 1.75 -7.54
C ASN A 150 -7.43 0.92 -6.44
N GLY A 151 -6.29 1.38 -5.93
CA GLY A 151 -5.56 0.68 -4.87
C GLY A 151 -4.78 -0.55 -5.36
N LEU A 152 -4.42 -0.58 -6.64
CA LEU A 152 -3.63 -1.66 -7.24
C LEU A 152 -2.22 -1.18 -7.58
N TRP A 153 -1.23 -2.00 -7.24
CA TRP A 153 0.15 -1.79 -7.65
C TRP A 153 0.33 -2.08 -9.14
N GLN A 154 0.94 -1.15 -9.86
CA GLN A 154 1.22 -1.20 -11.28
C GLN A 154 2.66 -0.79 -11.56
N ILE A 155 3.29 -1.49 -12.51
CA ILE A 155 4.62 -1.15 -13.06
C ILE A 155 5.71 -1.06 -11.97
N SER A 156 6.43 -2.15 -11.72
CA SER A 156 7.61 -2.14 -10.87
C SER A 156 8.88 -1.92 -11.70
N THR A 157 9.78 -1.04 -11.26
CA THR A 157 11.12 -0.86 -11.85
C THR A 157 12.20 -0.95 -10.77
N GLY A 158 13.43 -1.23 -11.19
CA GLY A 158 14.53 -1.47 -10.27
C GLY A 158 14.32 -2.66 -9.34
N GLY A 159 15.13 -2.73 -8.28
CA GLY A 159 15.09 -3.81 -7.31
C GLY A 159 16.31 -3.85 -6.40
N CYS A 160 16.35 -4.88 -5.57
CA CYS A 160 17.47 -5.18 -4.69
C CYS A 160 18.04 -6.56 -5.00
N VAL A 161 19.23 -6.85 -4.46
CA VAL A 161 19.85 -8.18 -4.52
C VAL A 161 20.10 -8.68 -3.10
N CYS A 162 20.05 -10.00 -2.92
CA CYS A 162 20.41 -10.60 -1.63
C CYS A 162 21.92 -10.47 -1.40
N LEU A 163 22.29 -10.16 -0.16
CA LEU A 163 23.68 -10.14 0.29
C LEU A 163 24.33 -11.52 0.16
N ALA A 164 25.66 -11.56 0.24
CA ALA A 164 26.40 -12.82 0.34
C ALA A 164 25.90 -13.66 1.53
N GLY A 165 25.83 -14.98 1.36
CA GLY A 165 25.23 -15.92 2.33
C GLY A 165 23.69 -15.97 2.32
N TYR A 166 23.02 -15.19 1.46
CA TYR A 166 21.57 -15.20 1.31
C TYR A 166 21.13 -15.41 -0.13
N GLN A 167 20.08 -16.22 -0.32
CA GLN A 167 19.41 -16.42 -1.61
C GLN A 167 18.01 -15.82 -1.60
N ALA A 168 17.54 -15.42 -2.79
CA ALA A 168 16.17 -14.97 -2.96
C ALA A 168 15.22 -16.17 -2.86
N ASN A 169 14.07 -16.01 -2.21
CA ASN A 169 13.00 -17.01 -2.36
C ASN A 169 12.43 -16.97 -3.79
N MET A 170 11.65 -18.00 -4.14
CA MET A 170 11.05 -18.14 -5.48
C MET A 170 10.25 -16.91 -5.94
N GLU A 171 9.55 -16.25 -5.00
CA GLU A 171 8.73 -15.07 -5.29
C GLU A 171 9.52 -13.75 -5.26
N GLN A 172 10.80 -13.79 -4.90
CA GLN A 172 11.67 -12.61 -4.71
C GLN A 172 11.07 -11.57 -3.74
N THR A 173 10.46 -12.06 -2.66
CA THR A 173 9.87 -11.26 -1.59
C THR A 173 10.74 -11.21 -0.33
N ARG A 174 11.75 -12.08 -0.22
CA ARG A 174 12.67 -12.15 0.93
C ARG A 174 14.01 -12.78 0.56
N CYS A 175 15.04 -12.41 1.31
CA CYS A 175 16.34 -13.07 1.28
C CYS A 175 16.46 -14.03 2.46
N GLN A 176 16.67 -15.31 2.17
CA GLN A 176 16.80 -16.38 3.16
C GLN A 176 18.26 -16.83 3.25
N PRO A 177 18.75 -17.20 4.44
CA PRO A 177 20.10 -17.72 4.57
C PRO A 177 20.27 -18.95 3.67
N CYS A 178 21.48 -19.15 3.16
CA CYS A 178 21.82 -20.36 2.43
C CYS A 178 21.54 -21.60 3.28
N PRO A 179 20.87 -22.63 2.73
CA PRO A 179 20.73 -23.92 3.39
C PRO A 179 22.07 -24.54 3.78
N ASP A 180 22.07 -25.40 4.78
CA ASP A 180 23.27 -26.13 5.22
C ASP A 180 23.93 -26.86 4.03
N GLY A 181 25.26 -26.77 3.96
CA GLY A 181 26.05 -27.35 2.87
C GLY A 181 26.03 -26.54 1.56
N THR A 182 25.44 -25.34 1.57
CA THR A 182 25.46 -24.42 0.43
C THR A 182 26.06 -23.06 0.81
N TYR A 183 26.47 -22.27 -0.19
CA TYR A 183 27.06 -20.95 0.00
C TYR A 183 26.69 -20.00 -1.14
N LYS A 184 26.92 -18.71 -0.92
CA LYS A 184 26.79 -17.68 -1.95
C LYS A 184 27.78 -16.55 -1.67
N SER A 185 28.78 -16.44 -2.53
CA SER A 185 29.89 -15.48 -2.42
C SER A 185 29.55 -14.10 -3.00
N THR A 186 28.54 -14.03 -3.87
CA THR A 186 28.16 -12.82 -4.61
C THR A 186 26.80 -12.29 -4.19
N GLU A 187 26.64 -10.99 -4.40
CA GLU A 187 25.37 -10.33 -4.20
C GLU A 187 24.57 -10.34 -5.48
N SER A 188 23.48 -11.08 -5.46
CA SER A 188 22.66 -11.35 -6.62
C SER A 188 21.34 -11.94 -6.16
N ILE A 189 20.43 -12.14 -7.12
CA ILE A 189 19.18 -12.88 -6.93
C ILE A 189 19.36 -14.40 -7.09
N SER A 190 20.58 -14.89 -7.34
CA SER A 190 20.82 -16.31 -7.59
C SER A 190 20.60 -17.14 -6.32
N GLN A 191 20.35 -18.43 -6.53
CA GLN A 191 20.32 -19.41 -5.45
C GLN A 191 21.73 -19.70 -4.94
N CYS A 192 21.82 -20.26 -3.73
CA CYS A 192 23.08 -20.74 -3.18
C CYS A 192 23.57 -22.00 -3.93
N LEU A 193 24.88 -22.17 -3.98
CA LEU A 193 25.55 -23.28 -4.64
C LEU A 193 26.02 -24.31 -3.60
N PRO A 194 26.07 -25.61 -3.94
CA PRO A 194 26.60 -26.63 -3.03
C PRO A 194 28.08 -26.39 -2.76
N CYS A 195 28.52 -26.65 -1.53
CA CYS A 195 29.92 -26.53 -1.17
C CYS A 195 30.83 -27.43 -2.05
N PRO A 196 31.97 -26.91 -2.54
CA PRO A 196 32.93 -27.72 -3.29
C PRO A 196 33.46 -28.91 -2.49
N ALA A 197 34.02 -29.92 -3.18
CA ALA A 197 34.54 -31.12 -2.53
C ALA A 197 35.56 -30.80 -1.44
N HIS A 198 35.55 -31.62 -0.39
CA HIS A 198 36.36 -31.47 0.82
C HIS A 198 36.17 -30.15 1.58
N SER A 199 35.01 -29.51 1.40
CA SER A 199 34.61 -28.32 2.15
C SER A 199 33.17 -28.46 2.67
N GLY A 200 32.86 -27.78 3.76
CA GLY A 200 31.53 -27.80 4.36
C GLY A 200 31.16 -26.47 5.01
N TYR A 201 29.87 -26.34 5.29
CA TYR A 201 29.34 -25.24 6.07
C TYR A 201 29.69 -25.46 7.55
N ASN A 202 30.39 -24.50 8.17
CA ASN A 202 30.75 -24.58 9.58
C ASN A 202 29.92 -23.57 10.39
N ALA A 203 28.88 -24.07 11.07
CA ALA A 203 28.03 -23.28 11.95
C ALA A 203 28.67 -22.94 13.32
N THR A 204 29.73 -23.65 13.74
CA THR A 204 30.38 -23.47 15.05
C THR A 204 31.48 -22.42 15.07
N LEU A 205 32.01 -22.00 13.91
CA LEU A 205 32.83 -20.79 13.78
C LEU A 205 31.95 -19.52 13.73
N GLY A 206 31.03 -19.38 14.68
CA GLY A 206 30.08 -18.28 14.88
C GLY A 206 30.71 -16.90 15.15
N LEU A 207 31.73 -16.51 14.39
CA LEU A 207 32.13 -15.14 14.12
C LEU A 207 31.25 -14.67 12.93
N SER A 208 29.94 -14.41 13.11
CA SER A 208 29.35 -13.09 13.46
C SER A 208 30.00 -11.92 12.71
N PRO A 209 29.34 -10.97 12.00
CA PRO A 209 27.92 -10.73 11.61
C PRO A 209 27.79 -10.72 10.03
N PRO A 210 26.83 -10.07 9.33
CA PRO A 210 26.55 -10.24 7.88
C PRO A 210 27.59 -9.60 6.93
N SER A 211 28.84 -9.50 7.37
CA SER A 211 29.96 -8.87 6.68
C SER A 211 31.20 -9.76 6.53
N SER A 212 31.15 -11.01 6.99
CA SER A 212 32.16 -12.03 6.69
C SER A 212 31.56 -13.07 5.75
N THR A 213 31.96 -12.98 4.49
CA THR A 213 31.93 -13.99 3.44
C THR A 213 31.61 -15.41 3.96
N GLY A 214 30.33 -15.74 4.11
CA GLY A 214 29.87 -17.07 4.53
C GLY A 214 30.18 -18.07 3.42
N GLY A 215 31.39 -18.60 3.44
CA GLY A 215 31.94 -19.51 2.45
C GLY A 215 32.17 -20.90 3.02
N CYS A 216 32.28 -21.89 2.15
CA CYS A 216 32.57 -23.26 2.54
C CYS A 216 33.99 -23.39 3.08
N VAL A 217 34.12 -23.87 4.32
CA VAL A 217 35.41 -24.05 5.01
C VAL A 217 35.95 -25.44 4.68
N CYS A 218 37.25 -25.56 4.43
CA CYS A 218 37.87 -26.87 4.18
C CYS A 218 37.75 -27.78 5.39
N HIS A 219 37.53 -29.07 5.14
CA HIS A 219 37.59 -30.08 6.19
C HIS A 219 39.02 -30.23 6.75
N PRO A 220 39.19 -30.73 7.99
CA PRO A 220 40.52 -30.97 8.56
C PRO A 220 41.41 -31.81 7.63
N GLY A 221 42.64 -31.35 7.40
CA GLY A 221 43.59 -32.00 6.47
C GLY A 221 43.49 -31.54 5.01
N TYR A 222 42.63 -30.57 4.71
CA TYR A 222 42.51 -29.94 3.39
C TYR A 222 42.64 -28.43 3.48
N ALA A 223 43.16 -27.80 2.42
CA ALA A 223 43.33 -26.36 2.31
C ALA A 223 43.04 -25.85 0.89
N ARG A 224 42.90 -24.53 0.77
CA ARG A 224 42.95 -23.82 -0.52
C ARG A 224 44.23 -23.00 -0.57
N ALA A 225 44.81 -22.85 -1.75
CA ALA A 225 45.90 -21.91 -1.96
C ALA A 225 45.40 -20.46 -1.75
N PRO A 226 46.27 -19.51 -1.36
CA PRO A 226 45.87 -18.13 -1.09
C PRO A 226 45.21 -17.40 -2.28
N THR A 227 45.47 -17.86 -3.51
CA THR A 227 44.92 -17.30 -4.75
C THR A 227 43.63 -17.97 -5.21
N GLU A 228 43.21 -19.07 -4.57
CA GLU A 228 42.01 -19.82 -4.94
C GLU A 228 40.76 -19.23 -4.28
N GLY A 229 39.71 -19.05 -5.09
CA GLY A 229 38.41 -18.59 -4.61
C GLY A 229 37.63 -19.67 -3.86
N LEU A 230 36.53 -19.28 -3.21
CA LEU A 230 35.65 -20.19 -2.46
C LEU A 230 34.96 -21.25 -3.32
N GLU A 231 34.92 -21.03 -4.65
CA GLU A 231 34.34 -21.94 -5.63
C GLU A 231 35.25 -23.15 -5.94
N ILE A 232 36.53 -23.09 -5.56
CA ILE A 232 37.51 -24.16 -5.82
C ILE A 232 37.42 -25.24 -4.72
N PRO A 233 37.46 -26.55 -5.07
CA PRO A 233 37.57 -27.64 -4.10
C PRO A 233 38.82 -27.54 -3.21
N CYS A 234 38.73 -27.99 -1.96
CA CYS A 234 39.91 -28.06 -1.10
C CYS A 234 40.77 -29.28 -1.45
N THR A 235 42.09 -29.13 -1.34
CA THR A 235 43.09 -30.17 -1.64
C THR A 235 43.96 -30.49 -0.42
N SER A 236 44.51 -31.70 -0.34
CA SER A 236 45.31 -32.21 0.78
C SER A 236 46.78 -31.83 0.67
#